data_AF-A0A847W659-F1
#
_entry.id   AF-A0A847W659-F1
#
_cell.length_a   1.000
_cell.length_b   1.000
_cell.length_c   1.000
_cell.angle_alpha   90.00
_cell.angle_beta   90.00
_cell.angle_gamma   90.00
#
_symmetry.space_group_name_H-M   'P 1'
#
loop_
_entity.id
_entity.type
_entity.pdbx_description
1 polymer ?
#
loop_
_entity_poly.entity_id
_entity_poly.type
_entity_poly.pdbx_seq_one_letter_code
_entity_poly.pdbx_strand_id
1 'polypeptide(L)'
;MSKILFKNGNVVSPDSTRKLDVLIDGEKIVKIGQSICENDADHIIDAKEKYLIPGLIDTHVHIGWPDWNIPESYEKESISAAFGGVTTMID
;
A
#
# COMPACT_ATOMS: atom_id res chain seq x y z
N MET A 1 -11.52 13.97 -3.65
CA MET A 1 -10.32 13.21 -3.22
C MET A 1 -9.44 13.03 -4.44
N SER A 2 -8.14 12.81 -4.27
CA SER A 2 -7.21 12.67 -5.40
C SER A 2 -7.22 11.23 -5.92
N LYS A 3 -7.21 11.07 -7.24
CA LYS A 3 -7.11 9.78 -7.93
C LYS A 3 -5.67 9.51 -8.35
N ILE A 4 -5.15 8.35 -7.97
CA ILE A 4 -3.78 7.95 -8.31
C ILE A 4 -3.84 6.67 -9.15
N LEU A 5 -3.19 6.69 -10.30
CA LEU A 5 -3.06 5.55 -11.20
C LEU A 5 -1.65 4.99 -11.14
N PHE A 6 -1.51 3.75 -10.67
CA PHE A 6 -0.29 2.97 -10.80
C PHE A 6 -0.32 2.22 -12.12
N LYS A 7 0.64 2.47 -13.02
CA LYS A 7 0.71 1.83 -14.35
C LYS A 7 1.81 0.79 -14.46
N ASN A 8 1.62 -0.17 -15.36
CA ASN A 8 2.64 -1.13 -15.79
C ASN A 8 3.19 -2.03 -14.66
N GLY A 9 2.49 -2.14 -13.54
CA GLY A 9 2.94 -2.88 -12.37
C GLY A 9 2.73 -4.38 -12.51
N ASN A 10 3.61 -5.17 -11.88
CA ASN A 10 3.34 -6.58 -11.62
C ASN A 10 2.43 -6.68 -10.38
N VAL A 11 1.11 -6.67 -10.60
CA VAL A 11 0.12 -6.73 -9.52
C VAL A 11 0.03 -8.15 -9.00
N VAL A 12 0.20 -8.31 -7.69
CA VAL A 12 0.22 -9.60 -6.99
C VAL A 12 -1.09 -9.81 -6.25
N SER A 13 -1.70 -10.98 -6.47
CA SER A 13 -2.81 -11.49 -5.66
C SER A 13 -2.44 -12.89 -5.12
N PRO A 14 -3.22 -13.46 -4.20
CA PRO A 14 -3.01 -14.84 -3.73
C PRO A 14 -2.97 -15.87 -4.86
N ASP A 15 -3.69 -15.62 -5.95
CA ASP A 15 -3.84 -16.56 -7.06
C ASP A 15 -2.80 -16.39 -8.17
N SER A 16 -2.29 -15.18 -8.39
CA SER A 16 -1.43 -14.89 -9.54
C SER A 16 -0.68 -13.57 -9.46
N THR A 17 0.37 -13.45 -10.26
CA THR A 17 1.03 -12.17 -10.58
C THR A 17 0.74 -11.81 -12.03
N ARG A 18 0.19 -10.62 -12.28
CA ARG A 18 -0.16 -10.15 -13.63
C ARG A 18 0.28 -8.71 -13.87
N LYS A 19 0.69 -8.41 -15.10
CA LYS A 19 1.00 -7.03 -15.52
C LYS A 19 -0.28 -6.24 -15.74
N LEU A 20 -0.58 -5.31 -14.83
CA LEU A 20 -1.84 -4.57 -14.75
C LEU A 20 -1.60 -3.13 -14.25
N ASP A 21 -2.64 -2.31 -14.38
CA ASP A 21 -2.75 -0.99 -13.78
C ASP A 21 -3.74 -1.04 -12.60
N VAL A 22 -3.53 -0.17 -11.61
CA VAL A 22 -4.38 -0.02 -10.41
C VAL A 22 -4.74 1.44 -10.22
N LEU A 23 -6.04 1.75 -10.21
CA LEU A 23 -6.56 3.10 -9.93
C LEU A 23 -7.13 3.14 -8.50
N ILE A 24 -6.64 4.09 -7.72
CA ILE A 24 -7.21 4.44 -6.41
C ILE A 24 -7.93 5.79 -6.49
N ASP A 25 -9.02 5.93 -5.73
CA ASP A 25 -9.74 7.19 -5.50
C ASP A 25 -9.82 7.41 -3.98
N GLY A 26 -9.03 8.36 -3.48
CA GLY A 26 -8.82 8.53 -2.05
C GLY A 26 -8.23 7.26 -1.42
N GLU A 27 -8.99 6.61 -0.54
CA GLU A 27 -8.54 5.46 0.26
C GLU A 27 -8.93 4.09 -0.34
N LYS A 28 -9.57 4.08 -1.52
CA LYS A 28 -10.11 2.84 -2.10
C LYS A 28 -9.53 2.55 -3.46
N ILE A 29 -9.28 1.27 -3.72
CA ILE A 29 -9.04 0.76 -5.07
C ILE A 29 -10.38 0.76 -5.81
N VAL A 30 -10.49 1.53 -6.89
CA VAL A 30 -11.72 1.66 -7.68
C VAL A 30 -11.68 0.90 -9.00
N LYS A 31 -10.47 0.56 -9.49
CA LYS A 31 -10.31 -0.22 -10.73
C LYS A 31 -8.97 -0.95 -10.77
N ILE A 32 -8.99 -2.19 -11.27
CA ILE A 32 -7.80 -2.97 -11.60
C ILE A 32 -8.01 -3.52 -13.01
N GLY A 33 -7.04 -3.35 -13.90
CA GLY A 33 -7.19 -3.81 -15.28
C GLY A 33 -6.00 -3.48 -16.15
N GLN A 34 -6.07 -3.87 -17.42
CA GLN A 34 -5.06 -3.49 -18.42
C GLN A 34 -5.40 -2.12 -19.00
N SER A 35 -4.37 -1.30 -19.24
CA SER A 35 -4.47 -0.05 -20.00
C SER A 35 -5.55 0.91 -19.48
N ILE A 36 -5.55 1.21 -18.17
CA ILE A 36 -6.46 2.20 -17.60
C ILE A 36 -6.13 3.58 -18.19
N CYS A 37 -7.18 4.35 -18.50
CA CYS A 37 -7.06 5.67 -19.12
C CYS A 37 -6.36 6.63 -18.17
N GLU A 38 -5.33 7.33 -18.66
CA GLU A 38 -4.58 8.31 -17.88
C GLU A 38 -5.44 9.52 -17.48
N ASN A 39 -6.47 9.84 -18.27
CA ASN A 39 -7.42 10.91 -17.96
C ASN A 39 -8.35 10.58 -16.78
N ASP A 40 -8.34 9.33 -16.28
CA ASP A 40 -9.14 8.93 -15.11
C ASP A 40 -8.44 9.28 -13.78
N ALA A 41 -7.19 9.79 -13.81
CA ALA A 41 -6.37 10.04 -12.62
C ALA A 41 -5.80 11.45 -12.56
N ASP A 42 -5.63 11.96 -11.33
CA ASP A 42 -4.97 13.24 -11.04
C ASP A 42 -3.44 13.07 -10.99
N HIS A 43 -2.98 11.87 -10.60
CA HIS A 43 -1.56 11.51 -10.53
C HIS A 43 -1.31 10.14 -11.15
N ILE A 44 -0.15 10.00 -11.80
CA ILE A 44 0.27 8.75 -12.43
C ILE A 44 1.62 8.35 -11.85
N ILE A 45 1.72 7.09 -11.42
CA ILE A 45 2.93 6.45 -10.93
C ILE A 45 3.28 5.32 -11.90
N ASP A 46 4.44 5.39 -12.55
CA ASP A 46 4.93 4.28 -13.37
C ASP A 46 5.58 3.22 -12.48
N ALA A 47 4.90 2.08 -12.35
CA ALA A 47 5.34 0.91 -11.59
C ALA A 47 5.99 -0.15 -12.49
N LYS A 48 6.47 0.23 -13.69
CA LYS A 48 7.20 -0.68 -14.59
C LYS A 48 8.34 -1.38 -13.85
N GLU A 49 8.42 -2.71 -14.03
CA GLU A 49 9.40 -3.60 -13.39
C GLU A 49 9.32 -3.65 -11.86
N LYS A 50 8.32 -3.01 -11.25
CA LYS A 50 8.01 -3.10 -9.82
C LYS A 50 6.89 -4.10 -9.57
N TYR A 51 6.82 -4.60 -8.35
CA TYR A 51 5.70 -5.38 -7.86
C TYR A 51 4.76 -4.48 -7.07
N LEU A 52 3.48 -4.57 -7.36
CA LEU A 52 2.42 -3.95 -6.57
C LEU A 52 1.79 -5.05 -5.72
N ILE A 53 2.14 -5.07 -4.44
CA ILE A 53 1.68 -6.04 -3.46
C ILE A 53 0.68 -5.37 -2.50
N PRO A 54 -0.29 -6.12 -1.93
CA PRO A 54 -1.04 -5.62 -0.79
C PRO A 54 -0.08 -5.22 0.33
N GLY A 55 -0.41 -4.14 1.05
CA GLY A 55 0.34 -3.77 2.24
C GLY A 55 0.27 -4.89 3.28
N LEU A 56 1.39 -5.14 3.95
CA LEU A 56 1.52 -6.27 4.86
C LEU A 56 0.68 -6.03 6.13
N ILE A 57 0.13 -7.12 6.66
CA ILE A 57 -0.58 -7.15 7.95
C ILE A 57 0.33 -7.90 8.93
N ASP A 58 0.88 -7.16 9.90
CA ASP A 58 1.65 -7.73 10.99
C ASP A 58 0.72 -8.04 12.16
N THR A 59 0.53 -9.33 12.43
CA THR A 59 -0.40 -9.82 13.45
C THR A 59 0.22 -9.92 14.84
N HIS A 60 1.50 -9.60 15.00
CA HIS A 60 2.20 -9.74 16.28
C HIS A 60 3.20 -8.62 16.48
N VAL A 61 2.72 -7.52 17.06
CA VAL A 61 3.58 -6.43 17.55
C VAL A 61 3.39 -6.24 19.06
N HIS A 62 4.27 -5.45 19.67
CA HIS A 62 4.17 -5.06 21.07
C HIS A 62 4.50 -3.57 21.18
N ILE A 63 3.51 -2.71 20.93
CA ILE A 63 3.74 -1.28 20.76
C ILE A 63 4.08 -0.63 22.09
N GLY A 64 5.28 -0.07 22.18
CA GLY A 64 5.79 0.58 23.38
C GLY A 64 6.35 -0.38 24.42
N TRP A 65 6.38 -1.70 24.23
CA TRP A 65 7.12 -2.57 25.15
C TRP A 65 8.64 -2.33 25.04
N PRO A 66 9.40 -2.28 26.15
CA PRO A 66 8.99 -2.43 27.55
C PRO A 66 8.68 -1.11 28.29
N ASP A 67 8.90 0.04 27.67
CA ASP A 67 8.93 1.36 28.33
C ASP A 67 7.55 2.06 28.41
N TRP A 68 6.57 1.56 27.65
CA TRP A 68 5.16 1.98 27.56
C TRP A 68 4.88 3.47 27.39
N ASN A 69 5.73 4.19 26.65
CA ASN A 69 5.46 5.57 26.24
C ASN A 69 4.48 5.61 25.03
N ILE A 70 3.24 5.22 25.30
CA ILE A 70 2.26 4.79 24.30
C ILE A 70 2.08 5.76 23.11
N PRO A 71 1.83 7.08 23.29
CA PRO A 71 1.57 7.95 22.14
C PRO A 71 2.78 8.09 21.21
N GLU A 72 3.98 8.23 21.76
CA GLU A 72 5.23 8.37 21.00
C GLU A 72 5.63 7.03 20.34
N SER A 73 5.35 5.91 21.00
CA SER A 73 5.57 4.57 20.46
C SER A 73 4.70 4.29 19.23
N TYR A 74 3.40 4.61 19.24
CA TYR A 74 2.55 4.43 18.06
C TYR A 74 3.08 5.19 16.84
N GLU A 75 3.54 6.42 17.01
CA GLU A 75 4.10 7.21 15.91
C GLU A 75 5.39 6.59 15.37
N LYS A 76 6.38 6.32 16.24
CA LYS A 76 7.68 5.78 15.81
C LYS A 76 7.57 4.39 15.20
N GLU A 77 6.75 3.52 15.80
CA GLU A 77 6.61 2.14 15.34
C GLU A 77 5.75 2.04 14.08
N SER A 78 4.72 2.88 13.90
CA SER A 78 3.99 2.95 12.64
C SER A 78 4.86 3.49 11.49
N ILE A 79 5.75 4.45 11.76
CA ILE A 79 6.76 4.89 10.79
C ILE A 79 7.67 3.72 10.41
N SER A 80 8.20 2.98 11.40
CA SER A 80 9.04 1.80 11.18
C SER A 80 8.32 0.74 10.32
N ALA A 81 7.06 0.45 10.65
CA ALA A 81 6.20 -0.46 9.90
C ALA A 81 6.06 -0.02 8.42
N ALA A 82 5.80 1.27 8.19
CA ALA A 82 5.65 1.82 6.85
C ALA A 82 6.94 1.70 6.01
N PHE A 83 8.12 1.91 6.62
CA PHE A 83 9.42 1.68 5.94
C PHE A 83 9.60 0.23 5.50
N GLY A 84 9.01 -0.73 6.23
CA GLY A 84 8.99 -2.16 5.90
C GLY A 84 7.87 -2.60 4.95
N GLY A 85 6.95 -1.70 4.57
CA GLY A 85 5.77 -2.04 3.78
C GLY A 85 4.63 -2.68 4.59
N VAL A 86 4.68 -2.62 5.92
CA VAL A 86 3.58 -2.99 6.81
C VAL A 86 2.61 -1.82 6.91
N THR A 87 1.35 -2.06 6.56
CA THR A 87 0.29 -1.03 6.53
C THR A 87 -0.78 -1.27 7.59
N THR A 88 -0.72 -2.39 8.29
CA THR A 88 -1.64 -2.73 9.38
C THR A 88 -0.88 -3.54 10.41
N MET A 89 -0.99 -3.14 11.67
CA MET A 89 -0.44 -3.85 12.82
C MET A 89 -1.58 -4.27 13.75
N ILE A 90 -1.44 -5.43 14.39
CA ILE A 90 -2.32 -5.90 15.46
C ILE A 90 -1.48 -6.01 16.74
N ASP A 91 -1.76 -5.12 17.68
CA ASP A 91 -1.19 -5.06 19.03
C ASP A 91 -2.20 -5.62 20.05
#